data_AF-A0AAV2VNV6-F1
#
_entry.id   AF-A0AAV2VNV6-F1
#
_cell.length_a   1.000
_cell.length_b   1.000
_cell.length_c   1.000
_cell.angle_alpha   90.00
_cell.angle_beta   90.00
_cell.angle_gamma   90.00
#
_symmetry.space_group_name_H-M   'P 1'
#
loop_
_entity.id
_entity.type
_entity.pdbx_description
1 polymer ?
#
loop_
_entity_poly.entity_id
_entity_poly.type
_entity_poly.pdbx_seq_one_letter_code
_entity_poly.pdbx_strand_id
1 'polypeptide(L)'
;MYRCLDEVKQTIHPCKTYQGKVPENGIDFLGYCIGGKAEDKPKNTLNLAWKTIANHLTKIQRLYEQGASPECIAGYVTRWLRWEKRRNHRIRASGHAGI
;
A
#
# COMPACT_ATOMS: atom_id res chain seq x y z
N MET A 1 -4.10 -14.93 -25.03
CA MET A 1 -4.71 -15.23 -23.71
C MET A 1 -3.70 -16.03 -22.90
N TYR A 2 -3.64 -15.87 -21.58
CA TYR A 2 -2.63 -16.53 -20.76
C TYR A 2 -3.02 -17.99 -20.53
N ARG A 3 -2.28 -18.93 -21.14
CA ARG A 3 -2.59 -20.38 -21.11
C ARG A 3 -2.78 -20.92 -19.68
N CYS A 4 -1.99 -20.45 -18.72
CA CYS A 4 -2.12 -20.85 -17.32
C CYS A 4 -3.42 -20.38 -16.65
N LEU A 5 -4.04 -19.28 -17.10
CA LEU A 5 -5.32 -18.81 -16.56
C LEU A 5 -6.50 -19.58 -17.17
N ASP A 6 -6.36 -20.02 -18.42
CA ASP A 6 -7.37 -20.82 -19.12
C ASP A 6 -7.57 -22.18 -18.43
N GLU A 7 -6.47 -22.83 -18.00
CA GLU A 7 -6.47 -24.09 -17.25
C GLU A 7 -7.28 -24.01 -15.94
N VAL A 8 -7.29 -22.83 -15.30
CA VAL A 8 -8.01 -22.58 -14.04
C VAL A 8 -9.32 -21.79 -14.23
N LYS A 9 -9.78 -21.61 -15.47
CA LYS A 9 -11.01 -20.88 -15.84
C LYS A 9 -11.06 -19.46 -15.25
N GLN A 10 -9.93 -18.77 -15.21
CA GLN A 10 -9.82 -17.39 -14.72
C GLN A 10 -9.63 -16.40 -15.89
N THR A 11 -10.10 -15.17 -15.71
CA THR A 11 -9.94 -14.09 -16.68
C THR A 11 -9.30 -12.88 -16.05
N ILE A 12 -8.49 -12.16 -16.82
CA ILE A 12 -7.88 -10.90 -16.38
C ILE A 12 -8.90 -9.76 -16.52
N HIS A 13 -9.01 -8.92 -15.49
CA HIS A 13 -9.85 -7.73 -15.54
C HIS A 13 -9.16 -6.62 -16.36
N PRO A 14 -9.77 -6.12 -17.45
CA PRO A 14 -9.08 -5.26 -18.43
C PRO A 14 -8.57 -3.94 -17.84
N CYS A 15 -9.27 -3.35 -16.87
CA CYS A 15 -8.84 -2.08 -16.25
C CYS A 15 -7.95 -2.22 -15.01
N LYS A 16 -7.71 -3.45 -14.50
CA LYS A 16 -6.87 -3.68 -13.30
C LYS A 16 -5.48 -4.21 -13.65
N THR A 17 -5.18 -4.32 -14.94
CA THR A 17 -3.93 -4.90 -15.42
C THR A 17 -3.20 -3.89 -16.28
N TYR A 18 -1.95 -3.65 -15.90
CA TYR A 18 -1.02 -2.83 -16.63
C TYR A 18 0.18 -3.70 -17.03
N GLN A 19 0.52 -3.69 -18.31
CA GLN A 19 1.68 -4.38 -18.87
C GLN A 19 2.56 -3.33 -19.53
N GLY A 20 3.70 -3.03 -18.92
CA GLY A 20 4.58 -1.95 -19.36
C GLY A 20 5.68 -1.68 -18.34
N LYS A 21 6.47 -0.63 -18.60
CA LYS A 21 7.49 -0.16 -17.64
C LYS A 21 6.81 0.44 -16.41
N VAL A 22 7.43 0.30 -15.24
CA VAL A 22 6.95 0.95 -14.01
C VAL A 22 6.79 2.46 -14.28
N PRO A 23 5.59 3.05 -14.08
CA PRO A 23 5.37 4.48 -14.26
C PRO A 23 6.28 5.30 -13.35
N GLU A 24 6.59 6.54 -13.72
CA GLU A 24 7.39 7.45 -12.88
C GLU A 24 6.78 7.67 -11.49
N ASN A 25 5.45 7.65 -11.42
CA ASN A 25 4.68 7.79 -10.18
C ASN A 25 4.59 6.49 -9.37
N GLY A 26 5.17 5.39 -9.87
CA GLY A 26 5.16 4.08 -9.23
C GLY A 26 3.88 3.27 -9.46
N ILE A 27 3.79 2.15 -8.75
CA ILE A 27 2.64 1.24 -8.77
C ILE A 27 2.12 0.98 -7.36
N ASP A 28 0.81 0.98 -7.20
CA ASP A 28 0.17 0.63 -5.93
C ASP A 28 0.03 -0.89 -5.79
N PHE A 29 0.60 -1.44 -4.72
CA PHE A 29 0.54 -2.87 -4.38
C PHE A 29 0.39 -3.07 -2.88
N LEU A 30 -0.65 -3.82 -2.48
CA LEU A 30 -0.96 -4.17 -1.08
C LEU A 30 -0.95 -2.96 -0.11
N GLY A 31 -1.38 -1.80 -0.60
CA GLY A 31 -1.48 -0.57 0.18
C GLY A 31 -0.20 0.30 0.18
N TYR A 32 0.78 -0.04 -0.64
CA TYR A 32 2.03 0.71 -0.79
C TYR A 32 2.26 1.13 -2.24
N CYS A 33 2.91 2.27 -2.47
CA CYS A 33 3.42 2.67 -3.76
C CYS A 33 4.89 2.24 -3.91
N ILE A 34 5.19 1.50 -4.96
CA ILE A 34 6.51 0.98 -5.32
C ILE A 34 7.05 1.79 -6.50
N GLY A 35 8.28 2.30 -6.38
CA GLY A 35 9.01 2.92 -7.50
C GLY A 35 8.60 4.36 -7.83
N GLY A 36 7.66 4.94 -7.09
CA GLY A 36 7.28 6.35 -7.25
C GLY A 36 8.38 7.28 -6.75
N LYS A 37 8.68 8.33 -7.51
CA LYS A 37 9.51 9.44 -7.06
C LYS A 37 8.73 10.27 -6.04
N ALA A 38 8.99 10.08 -4.76
CA ALA A 38 8.80 11.21 -3.84
C ALA A 38 10.00 12.13 -4.09
N GLU A 39 9.74 13.42 -4.35
CA GLU A 39 10.75 14.40 -4.80
C GLU A 39 11.99 14.46 -3.89
N ASP A 40 11.86 13.99 -2.63
CA ASP A 40 12.91 13.96 -1.62
C ASP A 40 13.38 12.56 -1.17
N LYS A 41 13.05 11.47 -1.87
CA LYS A 41 13.42 10.11 -1.43
C LYS A 41 14.28 9.32 -2.43
N PRO A 42 15.21 8.48 -1.94
CA PRO A 42 16.02 7.64 -2.79
C PRO A 42 15.15 6.69 -3.62
N LYS A 43 15.59 6.41 -4.85
CA LYS A 43 15.04 5.36 -5.71
C LYS A 43 14.92 4.05 -4.90
N ASN A 44 13.84 3.29 -5.11
CA ASN A 44 13.47 2.08 -4.34
C ASN A 44 12.87 2.28 -2.93
N THR A 45 12.41 3.47 -2.55
CA THR A 45 11.61 3.59 -1.31
C THR A 45 10.18 3.07 -1.50
N LEU A 46 9.76 2.19 -0.59
CA LEU A 46 8.36 1.78 -0.46
C LEU A 46 7.61 2.86 0.32
N ASN A 47 6.65 3.53 -0.33
CA ASN A 47 5.80 4.54 0.29
C ASN A 47 4.39 3.98 0.53
N LEU A 48 3.59 4.60 1.41
CA LEU A 48 2.17 4.26 1.46
C LEU A 48 1.50 4.73 0.16
N ALA A 49 0.62 3.89 -0.38
CA ALA A 49 -0.25 4.29 -1.48
C ALA A 49 -1.19 5.41 -0.98
N TRP A 50 -1.46 6.41 -1.82
CA TRP A 50 -2.38 7.49 -1.48
C TRP A 50 -3.75 6.95 -1.03
N LYS A 51 -4.24 5.92 -1.74
CA LYS A 51 -5.50 5.25 -1.42
C LYS A 51 -5.52 4.66 -0.01
N THR A 52 -4.39 4.18 0.50
CA THR A 52 -4.27 3.66 1.88
C THR A 52 -4.46 4.77 2.90
N ILE A 53 -3.85 5.93 2.67
CA ILE A 53 -3.99 7.11 3.54
C ILE A 53 -5.44 7.62 3.49
N ALA A 54 -6.01 7.75 2.30
CA ALA A 54 -7.40 8.18 2.12
C ALA A 54 -8.37 7.25 2.86
N ASN A 55 -8.22 5.93 2.70
CA ASN A 55 -9.05 4.95 3.41
C ASN A 55 -8.90 5.05 4.93
N HIS A 56 -7.69 5.33 5.42
CA HIS A 56 -7.44 5.53 6.84
C HIS A 56 -8.21 6.74 7.38
N LEU A 57 -8.09 7.89 6.69
CA LEU A 57 -8.79 9.12 7.04
C LEU A 57 -10.31 8.93 7.02
N THR A 58 -10.86 8.34 5.95
CA THR A 58 -12.28 8.03 5.85
C THR A 58 -12.75 7.13 7.00
N LYS A 59 -11.93 6.16 7.43
CA LYS A 59 -12.30 5.29 8.55
C LYS A 59 -12.31 6.04 9.88
N ILE A 60 -11.36 6.94 10.14
CA ILE A 60 -11.37 7.79 11.35
C ILE A 60 -12.61 8.67 11.36
N GLN A 61 -12.89 9.34 10.24
CA GLN A 61 -14.07 10.20 10.09
C GLN A 61 -15.36 9.43 10.40
N ARG A 62 -15.53 8.23 9.82
CA ARG A 62 -16.71 7.39 10.10
C ARG A 62 -16.82 6.96 11.56
N LEU A 63 -15.71 6.63 12.22
CA LEU A 63 -15.73 6.27 13.65
C LEU A 63 -16.16 7.47 14.51
N TYR A 64 -15.69 8.66 14.18
CA TYR A 64 -16.11 9.90 14.83
C TYR A 64 -17.60 10.16 14.62
N GLU A 65 -18.09 10.10 13.37
CA GLU A 65 -19.50 10.30 13.01
C GLU A 65 -20.43 9.28 13.67
N GLN A 66 -19.95 8.06 13.91
CA GLN A 66 -20.69 7.00 14.59
C GLN A 66 -20.68 7.12 16.13
N GLY A 67 -20.03 8.15 16.68
CA GLY A 67 -19.94 8.34 18.14
C GLY A 67 -19.08 7.27 18.83
N ALA A 68 -18.10 6.69 18.13
CA ALA A 68 -17.17 5.74 18.75
C ALA A 68 -16.39 6.42 19.88
N SER A 69 -16.14 5.69 20.95
CA SER A 69 -15.40 6.24 22.09
C SER A 69 -13.97 6.62 21.70
N PRO A 70 -13.34 7.60 22.38
CA PRO A 70 -11.95 7.98 22.12
C PRO A 70 -10.99 6.80 22.19
N GLU A 71 -11.21 5.85 23.10
CA GLU A 71 -10.39 4.65 23.28
C GLU A 71 -10.49 3.73 22.06
N CYS A 72 -11.69 3.62 21.45
CA CYS A 72 -11.91 2.84 20.25
C CYS A 72 -11.14 3.42 19.06
N ILE A 73 -11.21 4.74 18.87
CA ILE A 73 -10.51 5.46 17.82
C ILE A 73 -8.99 5.34 18.02
N ALA A 74 -8.50 5.59 19.25
CA ALA A 74 -7.09 5.47 19.60
C ALA A 74 -6.57 4.03 19.36
N GLY A 75 -7.37 3.03 19.71
CA GLY A 75 -7.05 1.62 19.46
C GLY A 75 -6.93 1.30 17.97
N TYR A 76 -7.83 1.84 17.13
CA TYR A 76 -7.75 1.70 15.68
C TYR A 76 -6.49 2.37 15.12
N VAL A 77 -6.22 3.63 15.47
CA VAL A 77 -5.04 4.38 15.01
C VAL A 77 -3.76 3.66 15.42
N THR A 78 -3.68 3.16 16.65
CA THR A 78 -2.53 2.39 17.14
C THR A 78 -2.27 1.13 16.32
N ARG A 79 -3.32 0.37 15.97
CA ARG A 79 -3.19 -0.82 15.12
C ARG A 79 -2.74 -0.46 13.70
N TRP A 80 -3.26 0.63 13.15
CA TRP A 80 -2.89 1.11 11.82
C TRP A 80 -1.41 1.54 11.77
N LEU A 81 -0.96 2.35 12.74
CA LEU A 81 0.45 2.75 12.86
C LEU A 81 1.38 1.55 13.09
N ARG A 82 0.95 0.55 13.85
CA ARG A 82 1.72 -0.68 14.06
C ARG A 82 1.89 -1.46 12.75
N TRP A 83 0.82 -1.57 11.96
CA TRP A 83 0.86 -2.23 10.65
C TRP A 83 1.81 -1.50 9.69
N GLU A 84 1.74 -0.18 9.63
CA GLU A 84 2.65 0.65 8.82
C GLU A 84 4.13 0.46 9.26
N LYS A 85 4.42 0.63 10.56
CA LYS A 85 5.79 0.59 11.11
C LYS A 85 6.46 -0.78 10.96
N ARG A 86 5.74 -1.88 11.22
CA ARG A 86 6.31 -3.24 11.13
C ARG A 86 6.86 -3.54 9.74
N ARG A 87 6.26 -3.01 8.68
CA ARG A 87 6.71 -3.25 7.31
C ARG A 87 7.87 -2.36 6.89
N ASN A 88 7.95 -1.14 7.43
CA ASN A 88 9.05 -0.20 7.15
C ASN A 88 10.40 -0.69 7.74
N HIS A 89 10.37 -1.34 8.92
CA HIS A 89 11.59 -1.94 9.51
C HIS A 89 12.16 -3.12 8.71
N ARG A 90 11.31 -3.94 8.07
CA ARG A 90 11.77 -5.14 7.33
C ARG A 90 12.50 -4.79 6.03
N ILE A 91 12.23 -3.63 5.44
CA ILE A 91 12.78 -3.23 4.14
C ILE A 91 14.13 -2.53 4.28
N ARG A 92 14.33 -1.75 5.36
CA ARG A 92 15.62 -1.13 5.69
C ARG A 92 16.72 -2.16 6.00
N ALA A 93 16.35 -3.32 6.55
CA ALA A 93 17.29 -4.42 6.84
C ALA A 93 17.81 -5.12 5.57
N SER A 94 17.01 -5.16 4.49
CA SER A 94 17.39 -5.78 3.22
C SER A 94 18.18 -4.87 2.27
N GLY A 95 18.39 -3.59 2.62
CA GLY A 95 19.21 -2.65 1.86
C GLY A 95 20.70 -2.63 2.23
N HIS A 96 21.12 -3.40 3.24
CA HIS A 96 22.51 -3.51 3.70
C HIS A 96 23.21 -4.82 3.26
N ALA A 97 22.62 -5.55 2.31
CA ALA A 97 23.22 -6.74 1.71
C ALA A 97 23.32 -6.54 0.20
N GLY A 98 24.29 -5.74 -0.21
CA GLY A 98 24.58 -5.44 -1.61
C GLY A 98 25.84 -4.59 -1.69
N ILE A 99 26.91 -5.24 -2.17
CA ILE A 99 28.27 -4.76 -2.45
C ILE A 99 28.28 -3.45 -3.22
#